data_AF-A0A5C9BUY9-F1
#
_entry.id   AF-A0A5C9BUY9-F1
#
_cell.length_a   1.000
_cell.length_b   1.000
_cell.length_c   1.000
_cell.angle_alpha   90.00
_cell.angle_beta   90.00
_cell.angle_gamma   90.00
#
_symmetry.space_group_name_H-M   'P 1'
#
loop_
_entity.id
_entity.type
_entity.pdbx_description
1 polymer ?
#
loop_
_entity_poly.entity_id
_entity_poly.type
_entity_poly.pdbx_seq_one_letter_code
_entity_poly.pdbx_strand_id
1 'polypeptide(L)'
;MLRQYLRKLTSTVATTANDATKASLRDPLEFSLCYKLRRDALEITARMPGDGKGLSADARSKRLLWVQSRLIEAMCSDPSLSDRQRSVLMTFHSKAVRDLIADRRGARLRTNLVRIAA
;
A
#
# COMPACT_ATOMS: atom_id res chain seq x y z
N MET A 1 6.31 -19.75 -2.79
CA MET A 1 6.42 -18.58 -3.69
C MET A 1 6.94 -17.31 -3.01
N LEU A 2 6.73 -17.06 -1.71
CA LEU A 2 7.24 -15.85 -1.01
C LEU A 2 8.78 -15.63 -1.10
N ARG A 3 9.57 -16.71 -1.07
CA ARG A 3 11.05 -16.64 -1.17
C ARG A 3 11.57 -16.07 -2.49
N GLN A 4 10.79 -16.17 -3.59
CA GLN A 4 11.16 -15.54 -4.86
C GLN A 4 10.85 -14.04 -4.88
N TYR A 5 9.84 -13.60 -4.10
CA TYR A 5 9.48 -12.20 -3.95
C TYR A 5 10.57 -11.39 -3.25
N LEU A 6 11.19 -12.00 -2.23
CA LEU A 6 12.27 -11.37 -1.46
C LEU A 6 13.63 -11.43 -2.16
N ARG A 7 13.91 -12.49 -2.93
CA ARG A 7 15.13 -12.56 -3.75
C ARG A 7 15.18 -11.48 -4.84
N LYS A 8 14.02 -11.10 -5.41
CA LYS A 8 13.91 -9.94 -6.31
C LYS A 8 14.12 -8.59 -5.60
N LEU A 9 14.04 -8.55 -4.27
CA LEU A 9 14.26 -7.33 -3.48
C LEU A 9 15.71 -7.19 -2.99
N THR A 10 16.47 -8.28 -2.91
CA THR A 10 17.83 -8.29 -2.33
C THR A 10 18.95 -8.56 -3.33
N SER A 11 18.66 -9.10 -4.51
CA SER A 11 19.69 -9.42 -5.53
C SER A 11 19.81 -8.31 -6.56
N THR A 12 20.60 -7.27 -6.25
CA THR A 12 21.41 -6.50 -7.22
C THR A 12 22.35 -5.60 -6.43
N VAL A 13 23.37 -6.20 -5.83
CA VAL A 13 24.61 -5.51 -5.49
C VAL A 13 25.70 -6.28 -6.22
N ALA A 14 26.56 -5.55 -6.93
CA ALA A 14 27.62 -6.00 -7.83
C ALA A 14 27.18 -6.32 -9.28
N THR A 15 27.15 -5.28 -10.11
CA THR A 15 28.05 -5.12 -11.28
C THR A 15 27.99 -3.65 -11.70
N THR A 16 29.01 -2.88 -11.33
CA THR A 16 29.23 -1.50 -11.78
C THR A 16 29.90 -1.50 -13.16
N ALA A 17 29.59 -0.45 -13.93
CA ALA A 17 30.28 0.02 -15.13
C ALA A 17 29.96 -0.66 -16.49
N ASN A 18 28.78 -0.40 -17.07
CA ASN A 18 28.71 -0.05 -18.52
C ASN A 18 27.36 0.48 -19.06
N ASP A 19 26.30 0.64 -18.27
CA ASP A 19 24.94 0.83 -18.83
C ASP A 19 24.29 2.17 -18.45
N ALA A 20 25.05 3.26 -18.53
CA ALA A 20 24.58 4.59 -18.14
C ALA A 20 23.44 5.14 -19.04
N THR A 21 23.28 4.60 -20.25
CA THR A 21 22.28 5.06 -21.23
C THR A 21 20.94 4.29 -21.17
N LYS A 22 20.89 3.07 -20.62
CA LYS A 22 19.61 2.33 -20.39
C LYS A 22 19.00 2.54 -19.00
N ALA A 23 19.72 3.16 -18.08
CA ALA A 23 19.21 3.47 -16.73
C ALA A 23 18.01 4.46 -16.73
N SER A 24 17.79 5.17 -17.85
CA SER A 24 16.75 6.20 -18.02
C SER A 24 15.30 5.68 -18.07
N LEU A 25 15.07 4.36 -18.06
CA LEU A 25 13.74 3.77 -18.26
C LEU A 25 13.27 2.88 -17.09
N ARG A 26 13.98 2.87 -15.96
CA ARG A 26 13.49 2.21 -14.74
C ARG A 26 12.57 3.15 -13.98
N ASP A 27 11.41 2.63 -13.57
CA ASP A 27 10.48 3.33 -12.69
C ASP A 27 11.24 3.77 -11.42
N PRO A 28 11.34 5.07 -11.11
CA PRO A 28 12.09 5.57 -9.96
C PRO A 28 11.58 5.00 -8.62
N LEU A 29 10.35 4.47 -8.60
CA LEU A 29 9.74 3.87 -7.42
C LEU A 29 9.83 2.34 -7.41
N GLU A 30 10.52 1.73 -8.38
CA GLU A 30 10.69 0.27 -8.46
C GLU A 30 11.35 -0.31 -7.20
N PHE A 31 12.17 0.46 -6.48
CA PHE A 31 12.79 -0.01 -5.23
C PHE A 31 12.04 0.39 -3.96
N SER A 32 10.97 1.20 -4.09
CA SER A 32 10.20 1.66 -2.95
C SER A 32 9.29 0.55 -2.41
N LEU A 33 9.57 0.13 -1.17
CA LEU A 33 8.81 -0.89 -0.46
C LEU A 33 7.33 -0.49 -0.30
N CYS A 34 7.07 0.77 0.07
CA CYS A 34 5.72 1.30 0.24
C CYS A 34 4.98 1.41 -1.09
N TYR A 35 5.67 1.79 -2.17
CA TYR A 35 5.06 1.86 -3.50
C TYR A 35 4.63 0.48 -3.99
N LYS A 36 5.52 -0.53 -3.90
CA LYS A 36 5.20 -1.93 -4.23
C LYS A 36 4.02 -2.45 -3.43
N LEU A 37 4.06 -2.29 -2.11
CA LEU A 37 2.95 -2.68 -1.24
C LEU A 37 1.63 -2.03 -1.67
N ARG A 38 1.64 -0.72 -1.95
CA ARG A 38 0.43 0.00 -2.34
C ARG A 38 -0.12 -0.46 -3.68
N ARG A 39 0.77 -0.69 -4.65
CA ARG A 39 0.42 -1.23 -5.97
C ARG A 39 -0.20 -2.62 -5.86
N ASP A 40 0.44 -3.52 -5.12
CA ASP A 40 -0.02 -4.88 -4.94
C ASP A 40 -1.38 -4.91 -4.21
N ALA A 41 -1.55 -4.07 -3.18
CA ALA A 41 -2.83 -3.93 -2.48
C ALA A 41 -3.95 -3.41 -3.41
N LEU A 42 -3.66 -2.45 -4.29
CA LEU A 42 -4.61 -1.95 -5.29
C LEU A 42 -4.98 -3.01 -6.32
N GLU A 43 -3.99 -3.74 -6.84
CA GLU A 43 -4.19 -4.82 -7.81
C GLU A 43 -5.07 -5.94 -7.24
N ILE A 44 -4.79 -6.38 -6.01
CA ILE A 44 -5.61 -7.38 -5.30
C ILE A 44 -7.03 -6.83 -5.11
N THR A 45 -7.16 -5.60 -4.59
CA THR A 45 -8.47 -4.98 -4.33
C THR A 45 -9.30 -4.84 -5.60
N ALA A 46 -8.69 -4.53 -6.74
CA ALA A 46 -9.35 -4.41 -8.04
C ALA A 46 -9.85 -5.76 -8.58
N ARG A 47 -9.15 -6.86 -8.29
CA ARG A 47 -9.55 -8.22 -8.68
C ARG A 47 -10.59 -8.85 -7.75
N MET A 48 -10.78 -8.31 -6.56
CA MET A 48 -11.77 -8.86 -5.62
C MET A 48 -13.20 -8.70 -6.18
N PRO A 49 -13.99 -9.77 -6.21
CA PRO A 49 -15.37 -9.69 -6.67
C PRO A 49 -16.15 -8.66 -5.85
N GLY A 50 -17.07 -7.97 -6.52
CA GLY A 50 -18.03 -7.07 -5.90
C GLY A 50 -19.43 -7.68 -5.90
N ASP A 51 -20.33 -7.07 -5.15
CA ASP A 51 -21.70 -7.57 -4.95
C ASP A 51 -22.63 -7.23 -6.13
N GLY A 52 -22.07 -7.08 -7.34
CA GLY A 52 -22.79 -6.68 -8.56
C GLY A 52 -23.26 -5.22 -8.62
N LYS A 53 -23.32 -4.49 -7.49
CA LYS A 53 -23.85 -3.11 -7.42
C LYS A 53 -22.81 -1.99 -7.52
N GLY A 54 -21.54 -2.33 -7.77
CA GLY A 54 -20.44 -1.37 -7.68
C GLY A 54 -20.17 -0.95 -6.23
N LEU A 55 -18.91 -0.90 -5.82
CA LEU A 55 -18.57 -0.53 -4.45
C LEU A 55 -18.55 0.98 -4.26
N SER A 56 -19.20 1.45 -3.18
CA SER A 56 -19.06 2.83 -2.73
C SER A 56 -17.59 3.18 -2.50
N ALA A 57 -17.24 4.47 -2.61
CA ALA A 57 -15.87 4.93 -2.40
C ALA A 57 -15.35 4.55 -1.01
N ASP A 58 -16.18 4.67 0.04
CA ASP A 58 -15.83 4.26 1.40
C ASP A 58 -15.61 2.73 1.52
N ALA A 59 -16.45 1.92 0.86
CA ALA A 59 -16.26 0.48 0.84
C ALA A 59 -14.97 0.07 0.12
N ARG A 60 -14.63 0.74 -0.99
CA ARG A 60 -13.34 0.56 -1.69
C ARG A 60 -12.15 0.93 -0.81
N SER A 61 -12.21 2.07 -0.11
CA SER A 61 -11.15 2.51 0.80
C SER A 61 -10.96 1.56 1.98
N LYS A 62 -12.05 1.07 2.58
CA LYS A 62 -12.01 0.04 3.64
C LYS A 62 -11.39 -1.26 3.15
N ARG A 63 -11.81 -1.74 1.97
CA ARG A 63 -11.28 -2.97 1.36
C ARG A 63 -9.78 -2.84 1.09
N LEU A 64 -9.36 -1.71 0.50
CA LEU A 64 -7.96 -1.43 0.24
C LEU A 64 -7.13 -1.41 1.53
N LEU A 65 -7.61 -0.73 2.58
CA LEU A 65 -6.92 -0.70 3.86
C LEU A 65 -6.81 -2.10 4.48
N TRP A 66 -7.87 -2.89 4.41
CA TRP A 66 -7.89 -4.27 4.90
C TRP A 66 -6.85 -5.15 4.18
N VAL A 67 -6.82 -5.12 2.84
CA VAL A 67 -5.82 -5.85 2.05
C VAL A 67 -4.41 -5.41 2.44
N GLN A 68 -4.18 -4.10 2.53
CA GLN A 68 -2.88 -3.55 2.91
C GLN A 68 -2.45 -4.02 4.31
N SER A 69 -3.36 -4.06 5.29
CA SER A 69 -3.06 -4.59 6.64
C SER A 69 -2.64 -6.06 6.60
N ARG A 70 -3.34 -6.91 5.82
CA ARG A 70 -3.00 -8.35 5.72
C ARG A 70 -1.63 -8.58 5.08
N LEU A 71 -1.30 -7.81 4.04
CA LEU A 71 0.01 -7.88 3.39
C LEU A 71 1.13 -7.45 4.34
N ILE A 72 0.93 -6.36 5.08
CA ILE A 72 1.90 -5.88 6.06
C ILE A 72 2.12 -6.90 7.18
N GLU A 73 1.05 -7.50 7.71
CA GLU A 73 1.14 -8.55 8.72
C GLU A 73 1.99 -9.73 8.23
N ALA A 74 1.72 -10.22 7.02
CA ALA A 74 2.50 -11.29 6.40
C ALA A 74 3.97 -10.90 6.18
N MET A 75 4.24 -9.66 5.76
CA MET A 75 5.61 -9.16 5.58
C MET A 75 6.37 -9.03 6.91
N CYS A 76 5.69 -8.59 7.98
CA CYS A 76 6.29 -8.45 9.30
C CYS A 76 6.63 -9.78 9.95
N SER A 77 5.86 -10.83 9.65
CA SER A 77 6.18 -12.20 10.05
C SER A 77 7.39 -12.80 9.30
N ASP A 78 7.87 -12.16 8.24
CA ASP A 78 9.05 -12.65 7.51
C ASP A 78 10.34 -12.29 8.26
N PRO A 79 11.19 -13.28 8.61
CA PRO A 79 12.45 -13.04 9.31
C PRO A 79 13.49 -12.31 8.45
N SER A 80 13.37 -12.34 7.13
CA SER A 80 14.29 -11.65 6.21
C SER A 80 14.07 -10.14 6.13
N LEU A 81 12.95 -9.64 6.67
CA LEU A 81 12.64 -8.22 6.68
C LEU A 81 13.41 -7.54 7.80
N SER A 82 14.20 -6.51 7.47
CA SER A 82 14.94 -5.74 8.48
C SER A 82 14.00 -4.92 9.37
N ASP A 83 14.44 -4.60 10.59
CA ASP A 83 13.66 -3.77 11.52
C ASP A 83 13.38 -2.37 10.96
N ARG A 84 14.34 -1.82 10.20
CA ARG A 84 14.15 -0.54 9.49
C ARG A 84 13.00 -0.64 8.48
N GLN A 85 12.93 -1.71 7.70
CA GLN A 85 11.84 -1.92 6.74
C GLN A 85 10.50 -2.12 7.45
N ARG A 86 10.47 -2.88 8.56
CA ARG A 86 9.27 -3.04 9.40
C ARG A 86 8.76 -1.69 9.91
N SER A 87 9.65 -0.86 10.45
CA SER A 87 9.31 0.47 10.96
C SER A 87 8.73 1.39 9.86
N VAL A 88 9.32 1.37 8.66
CA VAL A 88 8.83 2.13 7.51
C VAL A 88 7.42 1.67 7.10
N LEU A 89 7.19 0.36 7.02
CA LEU A 89 5.87 -0.21 6.69
C LEU A 89 4.81 0.13 7.73
N MET A 90 5.15 0.03 9.02
CA MET A 90 4.26 0.42 10.11
C MET A 90 3.91 1.90 10.04
N THR A 91 4.91 2.76 9.90
CA THR A 91 4.71 4.22 9.81
C THR A 91 3.81 4.58 8.63
N PHE A 92 4.04 3.97 7.47
CA PHE A 92 3.21 4.13 6.28
C PHE A 92 1.76 3.69 6.53
N HIS A 93 1.57 2.54 7.18
CA HIS A 93 0.24 2.03 7.51
C HIS A 93 -0.49 2.91 8.53
N SER A 94 0.18 3.31 9.61
CA SER A 94 -0.39 4.20 10.63
C SER A 94 -0.84 5.52 10.02
N LYS A 95 -0.08 6.07 9.06
CA LYS A 95 -0.53 7.25 8.30
C LYS A 95 -1.82 6.97 7.53
N ALA A 96 -1.88 5.87 6.76
CA ALA A 96 -3.08 5.51 6.00
C ALA A 96 -4.32 5.31 6.90
N VAL A 97 -4.15 4.71 8.08
CA VAL A 97 -5.23 4.54 9.07
C VAL A 97 -5.70 5.90 9.60
N ARG A 98 -4.78 6.79 9.96
CA ARG A 98 -5.12 8.15 10.44
C ARG A 98 -5.88 8.94 9.37
N ASP A 99 -5.42 8.88 8.13
CA ASP A 99 -6.05 9.58 7.01
C ASP A 99 -7.50 9.05 6.81
N LEU A 100 -7.73 7.73 6.87
CA LEU A 100 -9.08 7.16 6.80
C LEU A 100 -9.98 7.60 7.97
N ILE A 101 -9.44 7.68 9.20
CA ILE A 101 -10.18 8.14 10.37
C ILE A 101 -10.54 9.62 10.22
N ALA A 102 -9.60 10.45 9.75
CA ALA A 102 -9.82 11.87 9.50
C ALA A 102 -10.90 12.10 8.45
N ASP A 103 -10.87 11.35 7.34
CA ASP A 103 -11.89 11.40 6.29
C ASP A 103 -13.29 11.08 6.83
N ARG A 104 -13.41 10.05 7.69
CA ARG A 104 -14.68 9.71 8.33
C ARG A 104 -15.18 10.80 9.28
N ARG A 105 -14.28 11.44 10.03
CA ARG A 105 -14.64 12.57 10.92
C ARG A 105 -15.11 13.77 10.09
N GLY A 106 -14.39 14.12 9.03
CA GLY A 106 -14.77 15.20 8.12
C GLY A 106 -16.10 14.94 7.42
N ALA A 107 -16.36 13.69 7.00
CA ALA A 107 -17.63 13.29 6.42
C ALA A 107 -18.80 13.48 7.40
N ARG A 108 -18.64 13.06 8.67
CA ARG A 108 -19.66 13.26 9.73
C ARG A 108 -19.96 14.74 9.99
N LEU A 109 -18.94 15.59 10.02
CA LEU A 109 -19.11 17.03 10.19
C LEU A 109 -19.95 17.64 9.07
N ARG A 110 -19.69 17.28 7.81
CA ARG A 110 -20.48 17.77 6.66
C ARG A 110 -21.93 17.30 6.72
N THR A 111 -22.18 16.04 7.07
CA THR A 111 -23.54 15.51 7.21
C THR A 111 -24.31 16.20 8.33
N ASN A 112 -23.66 16.48 9.47
CA ASN A 112 -24.30 17.20 10.58
C ASN A 112 -24.63 18.65 10.23
N LEU A 113 -23.76 19.36 9.49
CA LEU A 113 -24.04 20.72 9.03
C LEU A 113 -25.24 20.77 8.07
N VAL A 114 -25.32 19.83 7.12
CA VAL A 114 -26.49 19.73 6.21
C VAL A 114 -27.78 19.46 6.97
N ARG A 115 -27.72 18.69 8.06
CA ARG A 115 -28.89 18.31 8.86
C ARG A 115 -29.35 19.40 9.84
N ILE A 116 -28.49 20.38 10.16
CA ILE A 116 -28.83 21.56 10.97
C ILE A 116 -29.37 22.69 10.09
N ALA A 117 -28.99 22.73 8.80
CA ALA A 117 -29.41 23.74 7.84
C ALA A 117 -30.69 23.39 7.06
N ALA A 118 -31.31 22.23 7.34
CA ALA A 118 -32.55 21.75 6.74
C ALA A 118 -33.66 21.70 7.80
#